data_AF-A0A1Q6YQH5-F1
#
_entry.id   AF-A0A1Q6YQH5-F1
#
_cell.length_a   1.000
_cell.length_b   1.000
_cell.length_c   1.000
_cell.angle_alpha   90.00
_cell.angle_beta   90.00
_cell.angle_gamma   90.00
#
_symmetry.space_group_name_H-M   'P 1'
#
loop_
_entity.id
_entity.type
_entity.pdbx_description
1 polymer ?
#
loop_
_entity_poly.entity_id
_entity_poly.type
_entity_poly.pdbx_seq_one_letter_code
_entity_poly.pdbx_strand_id
1 'polypeptide(L)'
;MITEQPYAPISQQVQKQVRASLAAVELLIICPMPIGPGNLALLQEAVAAGQRGLPVLLLHTTDIAKRDYTGGEGQQLLDALVRMGAKTVTSVGGAMDIVKQL
;
A
#
# COMPACT_ATOMS: atom_id res chain seq x y z
N MET A 1 -9.02 14.15 2.74
CA MET A 1 -8.35 13.09 3.52
C MET A 1 -9.35 11.97 3.72
N ILE A 2 -8.96 10.71 3.51
CA ILE A 2 -9.79 9.54 3.81
C ILE A 2 -9.23 8.94 5.10
N THR A 3 -10.08 8.69 6.10
CA THR A 3 -9.67 8.20 7.42
C THR A 3 -10.67 7.18 7.94
N GLU A 4 -10.20 6.29 8.79
CA GLU A 4 -11.02 5.33 9.55
C GLU A 4 -10.65 5.42 11.04
N GLN A 5 -11.53 4.94 11.92
CA GLN A 5 -11.22 4.84 13.34
C GLN A 5 -9.97 3.95 13.55
N PRO A 6 -9.01 4.37 14.40
CA PRO A 6 -7.85 3.53 14.73
C PRO A 6 -8.26 2.16 15.26
N TYR A 7 -7.59 1.12 14.78
CA TYR A 7 -7.79 -0.29 15.15
C TYR A 7 -9.17 -0.88 14.80
N ALA A 8 -10.05 -0.14 14.11
CA ALA A 8 -11.25 -0.69 13.52
C ALA A 8 -10.94 -1.35 12.16
N PRO A 9 -11.68 -2.42 11.78
CA PRO A 9 -11.66 -2.88 10.40
C PRO A 9 -12.06 -1.77 9.44
N ILE A 10 -11.42 -1.72 8.27
CA ILE A 10 -11.78 -0.75 7.23
C ILE A 10 -13.22 -1.00 6.77
N SER A 11 -14.06 0.04 6.89
CA SER A 11 -15.43 -0.02 6.41
C SER A 11 -15.52 -0.09 4.88
N GLN A 12 -16.60 -0.66 4.36
CA GLN A 12 -16.87 -0.69 2.92
C GLN A 12 -16.93 0.72 2.30
N GLN A 13 -17.40 1.71 3.07
CA GLN A 13 -17.44 3.10 2.62
C GLN A 13 -16.03 3.66 2.42
N VAL A 14 -15.12 3.46 3.38
CA VAL A 14 -13.71 3.88 3.25
C VAL A 14 -13.03 3.13 2.11
N GLN A 15 -13.25 1.82 1.99
CA GLN A 15 -12.70 1.03 0.88
C GLN A 15 -13.15 1.56 -0.49
N LYS A 16 -14.43 1.94 -0.65
CA LYS A 16 -14.94 2.54 -1.88
C LYS A 16 -14.29 3.90 -2.19
N GLN A 17 -14.09 4.73 -1.17
CA GLN A 17 -13.39 6.01 -1.32
C GLN A 17 -11.93 5.82 -1.74
N VAL A 18 -11.23 4.85 -1.14
CA VAL A 18 -9.85 4.49 -1.52
C VAL A 18 -9.80 4.02 -2.96
N ARG A 19 -10.69 3.11 -3.38
CA ARG A 19 -10.75 2.63 -4.77
C ARG A 19 -10.97 3.75 -5.78
N ALA A 20 -11.85 4.70 -5.47
CA ALA A 20 -12.07 5.88 -6.30
C ALA A 20 -10.82 6.78 -6.37
N SER A 21 -10.13 6.98 -5.24
CA SER A 21 -8.89 7.74 -5.20
C SER A 21 -7.78 7.07 -6.02
N LEU A 22 -7.63 5.74 -5.92
CA LEU A 22 -6.63 4.97 -6.67
C LEU A 22 -6.84 5.03 -8.18
N ALA A 23 -8.06 5.32 -8.65
CA ALA A 23 -8.35 5.48 -10.07
C ALA A 23 -7.98 6.88 -10.63
N ALA A 24 -7.67 7.85 -9.76
CA ALA A 24 -7.45 9.24 -10.13
C ALA A 24 -6.01 9.73 -9.89
N VAL A 25 -5.16 8.92 -9.27
CA VAL A 25 -3.77 9.26 -8.94
C VAL A 25 -2.81 8.61 -9.93
N GLU A 26 -1.63 9.21 -10.09
CA GLU A 26 -0.57 8.71 -10.98
C GLU A 26 0.46 7.84 -10.25
N LEU A 27 0.44 7.86 -8.90
CA LEU A 27 1.35 7.08 -8.05
C LEU A 27 0.64 6.71 -6.74
N LEU A 28 0.83 5.47 -6.30
CA LEU A 28 0.51 5.02 -4.94
C LEU A 28 1.80 4.87 -4.13
N ILE A 29 1.87 5.53 -2.96
CA ILE A 29 2.94 5.32 -1.98
C ILE A 29 2.37 4.56 -0.78
N ILE A 30 2.93 3.40 -0.48
CA ILE A 30 2.61 2.63 0.73
C ILE A 30 3.69 2.88 1.77
N CYS A 31 3.29 3.51 2.87
CA CYS A 31 4.17 3.77 4.00
C CYS A 31 4.24 2.55 4.94
N PRO A 32 5.30 2.45 5.77
CA PRO A 32 5.43 1.37 6.74
C PRO A 32 4.22 1.34 7.69
N MET A 33 3.54 0.21 7.77
CA MET A 33 2.42 -0.01 8.69
C MET A 33 2.41 -1.46 9.20
N PRO A 34 1.89 -1.71 10.42
CA PRO A 34 1.45 -3.07 10.78
C PRO A 34 0.36 -3.53 9.82
N ILE A 35 0.41 -4.80 9.42
CA ILE A 35 -0.59 -5.41 8.54
C ILE A 35 -1.37 -6.42 9.36
N GLY A 36 -2.69 -6.29 9.38
CA GLY A 36 -3.57 -7.20 10.10
C GLY A 36 -4.90 -7.36 9.37
N PRO A 37 -5.79 -8.22 9.87
CA PRO A 37 -7.08 -8.48 9.22
C PRO A 37 -7.90 -7.20 8.99
N GLY A 38 -7.74 -6.19 9.85
CA GLY A 38 -8.47 -4.93 9.75
C GLY A 38 -8.11 -4.04 8.56
N ASN A 39 -6.87 -4.09 8.06
CA ASN A 39 -6.39 -3.23 6.95
C ASN A 39 -5.95 -3.99 5.70
N LEU A 40 -6.00 -5.32 5.73
CA LEU A 40 -5.61 -6.19 4.63
C LEU A 40 -6.34 -5.87 3.31
N ALA A 41 -7.62 -5.50 3.40
CA ALA A 41 -8.42 -5.07 2.25
C ALA A 41 -7.80 -3.89 1.48
N LEU A 42 -7.09 -2.98 2.15
CA LEU A 42 -6.41 -1.86 1.48
C LEU A 42 -5.20 -2.31 0.67
N LEU A 43 -4.47 -3.33 1.14
CA LEU A 43 -3.37 -3.93 0.37
C LEU A 43 -3.90 -4.70 -0.85
N GLN A 44 -5.07 -5.35 -0.72
CA GLN A 44 -5.74 -5.98 -1.85
C GLN A 44 -6.16 -4.94 -2.90
N GLU A 45 -6.70 -3.78 -2.50
CA GLU A 45 -6.96 -2.67 -3.42
C GLU A 45 -5.67 -2.14 -4.09
N ALA A 46 -4.56 -2.07 -3.34
CA ALA A 46 -3.27 -1.65 -3.88
C ALA A 46 -2.75 -2.62 -4.95
N VAL A 47 -2.82 -3.94 -4.70
CA VAL A 47 -2.48 -4.96 -5.69
C VAL A 47 -3.37 -4.82 -6.94
N ALA A 48 -4.68 -4.68 -6.75
CA ALA A 48 -5.60 -4.50 -7.87
C ALA A 48 -5.35 -3.20 -8.67
N ALA A 49 -4.90 -2.12 -8.02
CA ALA A 49 -4.49 -0.89 -8.70
C ALA A 49 -3.18 -1.08 -9.47
N GLY A 50 -2.17 -1.71 -8.87
CA GLY A 50 -0.92 -2.03 -9.55
C GLY A 50 -1.13 -2.94 -10.77
N GLN A 51 -2.06 -3.91 -10.69
CA GLN A 51 -2.37 -4.81 -11.81
C GLN A 51 -2.99 -4.07 -13.00
N ARG A 52 -3.65 -2.94 -12.73
CA ARG A 52 -4.18 -2.03 -13.75
C ARG A 52 -3.14 -1.03 -14.26
N GLY A 53 -1.89 -1.12 -13.80
CA GLY A 53 -0.78 -0.31 -14.26
C GLY A 53 -0.45 0.91 -13.40
N LEU A 54 -1.11 1.11 -12.24
CA LEU A 54 -0.74 2.20 -11.34
C LEU A 54 0.67 1.96 -10.77
N PRO A 55 1.64 2.88 -10.97
CA PRO A 55 2.93 2.79 -10.30
C PRO A 55 2.77 2.73 -8.78
N VAL A 56 3.47 1.79 -8.15
CA VAL A 56 3.48 1.63 -6.70
C VAL A 56 4.90 1.84 -6.16
N LEU A 57 5.00 2.63 -5.11
CA LEU A 57 6.22 2.87 -4.35
C LEU A 57 6.04 2.38 -2.92
N LEU A 58 6.92 1.48 -2.49
CA LEU A 58 6.98 0.99 -1.12
C LEU A 58 8.04 1.79 -0.36
N LEU A 59 7.61 2.56 0.64
CA LEU A 59 8.52 3.18 1.60
C LEU A 59 8.82 2.15 2.68
N HIS A 60 10.00 1.54 2.60
CA HIS A 60 10.45 0.44 3.45
C HIS A 60 11.54 0.92 4.41
N THR A 61 11.14 1.55 5.52
CA THR A 61 12.08 1.97 6.58
C THR A 61 12.33 0.87 7.62
N THR A 62 11.47 -0.16 7.64
CA THR A 62 11.49 -1.30 8.57
C THR A 62 10.99 -2.56 7.89
N ASP A 63 11.49 -3.71 8.33
CA ASP A 63 11.08 -5.04 7.86
C ASP A 63 9.57 -5.28 8.09
N ILE A 64 8.79 -5.14 7.02
CA ILE A 64 7.32 -5.27 7.08
C ILE A 64 6.92 -6.72 7.43
N ALA A 65 7.75 -7.72 7.10
CA ALA A 65 7.48 -9.13 7.40
C ALA A 65 7.33 -9.38 8.90
N LYS A 66 8.07 -8.65 9.74
CA LYS A 66 7.98 -8.74 11.22
C LYS A 66 6.71 -8.09 11.79
N ARG A 67 5.90 -7.44 10.96
CA ARG A 67 4.69 -6.71 11.35
C ARG A 67 3.45 -7.20 10.60
N ASP A 68 3.52 -8.42 10.07
CA ASP A 68 2.39 -9.13 9.49
C ASP A 68 1.68 -9.98 10.56
N TYR A 69 0.47 -9.57 10.92
CA TYR A 69 -0.43 -10.22 11.86
C TYR A 69 -1.55 -11.01 11.16
N THR A 70 -1.38 -11.31 9.86
CA THR A 70 -2.35 -12.05 9.04
C THR A 70 -1.95 -13.50 8.78
N GLY A 71 -0.83 -13.95 9.35
CA GLY A 71 -0.30 -15.30 9.10
C GLY A 71 0.39 -15.44 7.74
N GLY A 72 0.83 -14.34 7.14
CA GLY A 72 1.61 -14.30 5.89
C GLY A 72 0.87 -13.77 4.67
N GLU A 73 -0.45 -13.54 4.75
CA GLU A 73 -1.23 -13.00 3.62
C GLU A 73 -0.80 -11.57 3.26
N GLY A 74 -0.51 -10.75 4.27
CA GLY A 74 0.03 -9.41 4.10
C GLY A 74 1.37 -9.41 3.36
N GLN A 75 2.28 -10.29 3.75
CA GLN A 75 3.56 -10.48 3.07
C GLN A 75 3.37 -10.91 1.61
N GLN A 76 2.45 -11.86 1.34
CA GLN A 76 2.18 -12.31 -0.03
C GLN A 76 1.69 -11.18 -0.94
N LEU A 77 0.87 -10.26 -0.42
CA LEU A 77 0.41 -9.09 -1.18
C LEU A 77 1.54 -8.09 -1.46
N LEU A 78 2.44 -7.86 -0.50
CA LEU A 78 3.63 -7.03 -0.73
C LEU A 78 4.56 -7.66 -1.76
N ASP A 79 4.80 -8.96 -1.67
CA ASP A 79 5.60 -9.70 -2.65
C ASP A 79 4.97 -9.66 -4.04
N ALA A 80 3.63 -9.64 -4.13
CA ALA A 80 2.93 -9.45 -5.40
C ALA A 80 3.21 -8.06 -5.98
N LEU A 81 3.13 -6.99 -5.16
CA LEU A 81 3.47 -5.63 -5.59
C LEU A 81 4.91 -5.53 -6.09
N VAL A 82 5.88 -6.11 -5.36
CA VAL A 82 7.29 -6.13 -5.78
C VAL A 82 7.47 -6.88 -7.10
N ARG A 83 6.85 -8.06 -7.25
CA ARG A 83 6.89 -8.83 -8.52
C ARG A 83 6.28 -8.09 -9.70
N MET A 84 5.32 -7.19 -9.45
CA MET A 84 4.70 -6.34 -10.45
C MET A 84 5.53 -5.09 -10.79
N GLY A 85 6.69 -4.90 -10.15
CA GLY A 85 7.60 -3.79 -10.43
C GLY A 85 7.45 -2.60 -9.47
N ALA A 86 6.81 -2.78 -8.31
CA ALA A 86 6.80 -1.73 -7.29
C ALA A 86 8.23 -1.35 -6.89
N LYS A 87 8.54 -0.05 -6.91
CA LYS A 87 9.85 0.47 -6.48
C LYS A 87 9.90 0.47 -4.96
N THR A 88 11.06 0.18 -4.37
CA THR A 88 11.25 0.20 -2.92
C THR A 88 12.30 1.24 -2.55
N VAL A 89 12.00 2.08 -1.56
CA VAL A 89 12.89 3.13 -1.04
C VAL A 89 12.93 3.10 0.48
N THR A 90 14.04 3.49 1.08
CA THR A 90 14.24 3.41 2.54
C THR A 90 14.11 4.75 3.26
N SER A 91 13.80 5.83 2.54
CA SER A 91 13.68 7.16 3.11
C SER A 91 12.67 8.02 2.35
N VAL A 92 12.17 9.05 3.01
CA VAL A 92 11.32 10.08 2.39
C VAL A 92 12.07 10.79 1.26
N GLY A 93 13.36 11.07 1.43
CA GLY A 93 14.18 11.67 0.36
C GLY A 93 14.20 10.81 -0.90
N GLY A 94 14.47 9.52 -0.77
CA GLY A 94 14.43 8.58 -1.90
C GLY A 94 13.04 8.48 -2.53
N ALA A 95 11.97 8.55 -1.72
CA ALA A 95 10.61 8.59 -2.25
C ALA A 95 10.37 9.85 -3.10
N MET A 96 10.79 11.02 -2.61
CA MET A 96 10.65 12.28 -3.33
C MET A 96 11.47 12.31 -4.62
N ASP A 97 12.63 11.67 -4.66
CA ASP A 97 13.44 11.59 -5.87
C ASP A 97 12.78 10.73 -6.96
N ILE A 98 12.07 9.67 -6.58
CA ILE A 98 11.23 8.90 -7.52
C ILE A 98 10.05 9.74 -8.01
N VAL A 99 9.37 10.47 -7.12
CA VAL A 99 8.20 11.30 -7.49
C VAL A 99 8.59 12.37 -8.51
N LYS A 100 9.76 13.00 -8.39
CA LYS A 100 10.24 14.03 -9.33
C LYS A 100 10.54 13.50 -10.75
N GLN A 101 10.60 12.18 -10.93
CA GLN A 101 10.91 11.55 -12.21
C GLN A 101 9.66 11.06 -12.96
N LEU A 102 8.48 11.16 -12.33
CA LEU A 102 7.17 10.90 -12.94
C LEU A 102 6.66 12.18 -13.60
#